data_AF-A0A318Q4E8-F1
#
_entry.id   AF-A0A318Q4E8-F1
#
_cell.length_a   1.000
_cell.length_b   1.000
_cell.length_c   1.000
_cell.angle_alpha   90.00
_cell.angle_beta   90.00
_cell.angle_gamma   90.00
#
_symmetry.space_group_name_H-M   'P 1'
#
loop_
_entity.id
_entity.type
_entity.pdbx_description
1 polymer ?
#
loop_
_entity_poly.entity_id
_entity_poly.type
_entity_poly.pdbx_seq_one_letter_code
_entity_poly.pdbx_strand_id
1 'polypeptide(L)'
;MKDIFNLALICEIAAELRAVDTSFDADAFVAHSMHGPNKLGLIGRSARIADAMHVYLPAHFIESASIIEASLCPELPPTGNIDVATIRYMPHVFFVQKYGLDDYEVAMRVQAELTKRFTAEFSIRAFLVKFPEQSYEQMLAWADDDNAHLRRLASEGTRPRLPWAPCLRAFQHDPRPVLELLERLRA
;
A
#
# COMPACT_ATOMS: atom_id res chain seq x y z
N MET A 1 8.24 -5.64 -17.33
CA MET A 1 7.63 -5.61 -15.98
C MET A 1 8.64 -5.84 -14.85
N LYS A 2 9.67 -6.70 -15.00
CA LYS A 2 10.68 -6.93 -13.96
C LYS A 2 11.62 -5.71 -13.75
N ASP A 3 11.80 -4.90 -14.79
CA ASP A 3 12.71 -3.74 -14.79
C ASP A 3 12.04 -2.41 -14.42
N ILE A 4 10.82 -2.47 -13.88
CA ILE A 4 10.09 -1.28 -13.42
C ILE A 4 10.84 -0.62 -12.25
N PHE A 5 11.19 -1.40 -11.23
CA PHE A 5 12.07 -0.97 -10.14
C PHE A 5 13.53 -1.03 -10.59
N ASN A 6 13.88 -0.13 -11.50
CA ASN A 6 15.25 0.14 -11.91
C ASN A 6 15.87 1.23 -11.03
N LEU A 7 17.16 1.51 -11.27
CA LEU A 7 17.92 2.50 -10.51
C LEU A 7 17.25 3.89 -10.54
N ALA A 8 16.78 4.34 -11.69
CA ALA A 8 16.16 5.66 -11.82
C ALA A 8 14.92 5.78 -10.91
N LEU A 9 14.01 4.81 -10.97
CA LEU A 9 12.80 4.84 -10.13
C LEU A 9 13.12 4.80 -8.63
N ILE A 10 14.12 4.01 -8.22
CA ILE A 10 14.52 3.91 -6.81
C ILE A 10 15.16 5.23 -6.35
N CYS A 11 15.97 5.88 -7.19
CA CYS A 11 16.52 7.20 -6.90
C CYS A 11 15.41 8.25 -6.74
N GLU A 12 14.36 8.20 -7.55
CA GLU A 12 13.24 9.13 -7.41
C GLU A 12 12.48 8.92 -6.09
N ILE A 13 12.19 7.67 -5.71
CA ILE A 13 11.59 7.35 -4.41
C ILE A 13 12.46 7.88 -3.27
N ALA A 14 13.78 7.67 -3.36
CA ALA A 14 14.74 8.15 -2.36
C ALA A 14 14.74 9.69 -2.27
N ALA A 15 14.66 10.37 -3.40
CA ALA A 15 14.63 11.83 -3.46
C ALA A 15 13.36 12.41 -2.83
N GLU A 16 12.20 11.76 -3.01
CA GLU A 16 10.93 12.19 -2.41
C GLU A 16 10.92 12.02 -0.90
N LEU A 17 11.40 10.88 -0.40
CA LEU A 17 11.54 10.68 1.04
C LEU A 17 12.52 11.68 1.65
N ARG A 18 13.66 11.92 0.98
CA ARG A 18 14.67 12.90 1.42
C ARG A 18 14.19 14.35 1.37
N ALA A 19 13.27 14.68 0.47
CA ALA A 19 12.70 16.03 0.39
C ALA A 19 11.87 16.38 1.64
N VAL A 20 11.31 15.37 2.31
CA VAL A 20 10.56 15.51 3.56
C VAL A 20 11.48 15.32 4.78
N ASP A 21 12.30 14.28 4.77
CA ASP A 21 13.27 13.98 5.82
C ASP A 21 14.70 14.18 5.31
N THR A 22 15.27 15.35 5.58
CA THR A 22 16.64 15.67 5.16
C THR A 22 17.72 14.76 5.75
N SER A 23 17.41 14.00 6.81
CA SER A 23 18.32 13.03 7.42
C SER A 23 18.29 11.66 6.74
N PHE A 24 17.34 11.42 5.84
CA PHE A 24 17.20 10.18 5.08
C PHE A 24 18.44 9.91 4.20
N ASP A 25 19.14 8.80 4.47
CA ASP A 25 20.30 8.36 3.71
C ASP A 25 19.89 7.73 2.37
N ALA A 26 19.58 8.61 1.40
CA ALA A 26 19.12 8.22 0.07
C ALA A 26 20.10 7.29 -0.66
N ASP A 27 21.41 7.52 -0.53
CA ASP A 27 22.42 6.74 -1.25
C ASP A 27 22.49 5.30 -0.69
N ALA A 28 22.48 5.17 0.64
CA ALA A 28 22.47 3.85 1.29
C ALA A 28 21.14 3.11 1.05
N PHE A 29 20.00 3.82 1.04
CA PHE A 29 18.70 3.27 0.68
C PHE A 29 18.68 2.73 -0.76
N VAL A 30 19.19 3.48 -1.74
CA VAL A 30 19.27 3.06 -3.14
C VAL A 30 20.16 1.82 -3.26
N ALA A 31 21.34 1.84 -2.65
CA ALA A 31 22.27 0.72 -2.67
C ALA A 31 21.67 -0.55 -2.07
N HIS A 32 20.98 -0.44 -0.93
CA HIS A 32 20.29 -1.56 -0.29
C HIS A 32 19.15 -2.09 -1.16
N SER A 33 18.31 -1.20 -1.69
CA SER A 33 17.19 -1.56 -2.57
C SER A 33 17.63 -2.30 -3.84
N MET A 34 18.81 -1.94 -4.36
CA MET A 34 19.41 -2.56 -5.55
C MET A 34 20.16 -3.86 -5.23
N HIS A 35 20.52 -4.11 -3.97
CA HIS A 35 21.25 -5.31 -3.56
C HIS A 35 20.34 -6.56 -3.57
N GLY A 36 20.90 -7.73 -3.91
CA GLY A 36 20.21 -9.02 -3.85
C GLY A 36 20.03 -9.74 -5.20
N PRO A 37 19.33 -10.88 -5.22
CA PRO A 37 19.28 -11.74 -6.40
C PRO A 37 18.49 -11.10 -7.56
N ASN A 38 19.12 -11.04 -8.73
CA ASN A 38 18.53 -10.49 -9.97
C ASN A 38 17.22 -11.18 -10.42
N LYS A 39 16.88 -12.35 -9.84
CA LYS A 39 15.75 -13.21 -10.25
C LYS A 39 14.40 -12.83 -9.63
N LEU A 40 14.33 -11.83 -8.74
CA LEU A 40 13.06 -11.42 -8.12
C LEU A 40 12.10 -10.80 -9.15
N GLY A 41 10.85 -11.26 -9.13
CA GLY A 41 9.73 -10.64 -9.85
C GLY A 41 9.24 -9.36 -9.15
N LEU A 42 8.22 -8.70 -9.72
CA LEU A 42 7.72 -7.40 -9.26
C LEU A 42 7.48 -7.33 -7.74
N ILE A 43 6.63 -8.21 -7.21
CA ILE A 43 6.28 -8.25 -5.78
C ILE A 43 7.51 -8.47 -4.90
N GLY A 44 8.39 -9.40 -5.27
CA GLY A 44 9.61 -9.67 -4.52
C GLY A 44 10.58 -8.50 -4.51
N ARG A 45 10.63 -7.71 -5.60
CA ARG A 45 11.39 -6.45 -5.65
C ARG A 45 10.75 -5.38 -4.75
N SER A 46 9.44 -5.19 -4.84
CA SER A 46 8.73 -4.21 -4.00
C SER A 46 8.84 -4.51 -2.51
N ALA A 47 8.70 -5.78 -2.11
CA ALA A 47 8.87 -6.20 -0.72
C ALA A 47 10.29 -5.94 -0.20
N ARG A 48 11.32 -6.12 -1.03
CA ARG A 48 12.70 -5.79 -0.65
C ARG A 48 12.92 -4.29 -0.52
N ILE A 49 12.33 -3.48 -1.39
CA ILE A 49 12.40 -2.02 -1.25
C ILE A 49 11.68 -1.59 0.03
N ALA A 50 10.55 -2.22 0.38
CA ALA A 50 9.88 -1.99 1.65
C ALA A 50 10.77 -2.35 2.86
N ASP A 51 11.55 -3.43 2.77
CA ASP A 51 12.53 -3.79 3.81
C ASP A 51 13.64 -2.74 3.92
N ALA A 52 14.12 -2.21 2.79
CA ALA A 52 15.06 -1.09 2.80
C ALA A 52 14.42 0.18 3.40
N MET A 53 13.17 0.49 3.09
CA MET A 53 12.45 1.61 3.71
C MET A 53 12.43 1.47 5.23
N HIS A 54 12.18 0.28 5.77
CA HIS A 54 12.20 0.04 7.22
C HIS A 54 13.57 0.22 7.88
N VAL A 55 14.66 0.00 7.14
CA VAL A 55 16.01 0.22 7.66
C VAL A 55 16.40 1.70 7.70
N TYR A 56 15.91 2.50 6.75
CA TYR A 56 16.35 3.89 6.56
C TYR A 56 15.31 4.95 6.94
N LEU A 57 14.04 4.58 7.13
CA LEU A 57 13.05 5.43 7.78
C LEU A 57 13.15 5.31 9.31
N PRO A 58 12.56 6.25 10.07
CA PRO A 58 12.54 6.19 11.53
C PRO A 58 11.96 4.88 12.07
N ALA A 59 12.53 4.40 13.18
CA ALA A 59 12.17 3.12 13.78
C ALA A 59 10.69 3.05 14.22
N HIS A 60 10.11 4.17 14.63
CA HIS A 60 8.69 4.25 14.98
C HIS A 60 7.83 4.39 13.71
N PHE A 61 6.88 3.48 13.52
CA PHE A 61 6.05 3.46 12.33
C PHE A 61 5.26 4.75 12.12
N ILE A 62 4.79 5.40 13.20
CA ILE A 62 4.05 6.67 13.11
C ILE A 62 4.88 7.82 12.50
N GLU A 63 6.18 7.85 12.76
CA GLU A 63 7.10 8.82 12.18
C GLU A 63 7.37 8.50 10.71
N SER A 64 7.63 7.22 10.39
CA SER A 64 7.75 6.72 9.01
C SER A 64 6.49 7.03 8.18
N ALA A 65 5.30 6.81 8.74
CA ALA A 65 4.01 7.08 8.12
C ALA A 65 3.87 8.56 7.76
N SER A 66 4.23 9.45 8.69
CA SER A 66 4.15 10.89 8.48
C SER A 66 5.08 11.35 7.36
N ILE A 67 6.28 10.78 7.24
CA ILE A 67 7.21 11.04 6.14
C ILE A 67 6.62 10.56 4.81
N ILE A 68 6.10 9.32 4.78
CA ILE A 68 5.49 8.74 3.59
C ILE A 68 4.31 9.59 3.11
N GLU A 69 3.40 9.98 3.99
CA GLU A 69 2.23 10.80 3.66
C GLU A 69 2.64 12.17 3.09
N ALA A 70 3.63 12.82 3.70
CA ALA A 70 4.14 14.10 3.24
C ALA A 70 4.94 14.01 1.92
N SER A 71 5.45 12.82 1.56
CA SER A 71 6.19 12.62 0.31
C SER A 71 5.29 12.25 -0.87
N LEU A 72 3.99 12.04 -0.66
CA LEU A 72 3.07 11.64 -1.73
C LEU A 72 2.84 12.77 -2.73
N CYS A 73 2.85 12.42 -4.02
CA CYS A 73 2.42 13.31 -5.09
C CYS A 73 0.91 13.62 -5.00
N PRO A 74 0.39 14.58 -5.80
CA PRO A 74 -1.04 14.85 -5.90
C PRO A 74 -1.88 13.59 -6.17
N GLU A 75 -3.13 13.60 -5.70
CA GLU A 75 -4.09 12.51 -5.91
C GLU A 75 -4.34 12.24 -7.40
N LEU A 76 -4.60 10.98 -7.73
CA LEU A 76 -5.12 10.62 -9.04
C LEU A 76 -6.53 11.21 -9.23
N PRO A 77 -6.89 11.63 -10.45
CA PRO A 77 -8.27 11.99 -10.73
C PRO A 77 -9.20 10.78 -10.46
N PRO A 78 -10.51 10.98 -10.25
CA PRO A 78 -11.44 9.88 -9.93
C PRO A 78 -11.48 8.75 -10.96
N THR A 79 -11.16 9.06 -12.22
CA THR A 79 -11.06 8.10 -13.34
C THR A 79 -9.63 7.70 -13.67
N GLY A 80 -8.67 8.10 -12.84
CA GLY A 80 -7.25 7.81 -12.98
C GLY A 80 -6.99 6.32 -12.87
N ASN A 81 -6.11 5.81 -13.72
CA ASN A 81 -5.73 4.40 -13.72
C ASN A 81 -4.38 4.20 -13.05
N ILE A 82 -4.22 3.02 -12.45
CA ILE A 82 -2.92 2.53 -12.01
C ILE A 82 -2.06 2.21 -13.23
N ASP A 83 -0.93 2.89 -13.33
CA ASP A 83 0.06 2.72 -14.39
C ASP A 83 1.49 2.56 -13.85
N VAL A 84 2.47 2.60 -14.75
CA VAL A 84 3.90 2.48 -14.40
C VAL A 84 4.38 3.65 -13.53
N ALA A 85 3.79 4.84 -13.63
CA ALA A 85 4.13 5.93 -12.72
C ALA A 85 3.61 5.63 -11.32
N THR A 86 2.35 5.20 -11.17
CA THR A 86 1.78 4.95 -9.85
C THR A 86 2.39 3.74 -9.11
N ILE A 87 2.97 2.77 -9.84
CA ILE A 87 3.53 1.54 -9.27
C ILE A 87 4.69 1.77 -8.29
N ARG A 88 5.29 2.97 -8.32
CA ARG A 88 6.34 3.39 -7.37
C ARG A 88 5.87 3.43 -5.93
N TYR A 89 4.56 3.47 -5.70
CA TYR A 89 3.96 3.35 -4.36
C TYR A 89 3.80 1.89 -3.89
N MET A 90 4.01 0.88 -4.72
CA MET A 90 3.89 -0.53 -4.31
C MET A 90 4.83 -0.92 -3.14
N PRO A 91 6.09 -0.47 -3.07
CA PRO A 91 6.93 -0.67 -1.87
C PRO A 91 6.34 -0.04 -0.62
N HIS A 92 5.74 1.15 -0.71
CA HIS A 92 5.09 1.84 0.42
C HIS A 92 3.91 1.03 0.95
N VAL A 93 3.11 0.46 0.06
CA VAL A 93 2.01 -0.44 0.39
C VAL A 93 2.52 -1.69 1.14
N PHE A 94 3.59 -2.32 0.65
CA PHE A 94 4.18 -3.47 1.35
C PHE A 94 4.87 -3.09 2.66
N PHE A 95 5.41 -1.88 2.76
CA PHE A 95 5.96 -1.34 4.00
C PHE A 95 4.86 -1.26 5.07
N VAL A 96 3.70 -0.66 4.74
CA VAL A 96 2.57 -0.60 5.67
C VAL A 96 2.05 -2.00 6.03
N GLN A 97 1.97 -2.91 5.05
CA GLN A 97 1.55 -4.29 5.30
C GLN A 97 2.43 -5.01 6.34
N LYS A 98 3.76 -4.80 6.27
CA LYS A 98 4.73 -5.54 7.07
C LYS A 98 5.03 -4.88 8.41
N TYR A 99 5.05 -3.55 8.44
CA TYR A 99 5.55 -2.77 9.57
C TYR A 99 4.49 -1.91 10.26
N GLY A 100 3.29 -1.77 9.69
CA GLY A 100 2.19 -0.97 10.26
C GLY A 100 1.14 -1.76 11.04
N LEU A 101 1.28 -3.08 11.18
CA LEU A 101 0.24 -3.93 11.78
C LEU A 101 -0.01 -3.69 13.26
N ASP A 102 0.92 -3.04 13.98
CA ASP A 102 0.77 -2.74 15.41
C ASP A 102 0.24 -1.31 15.66
N ASP A 103 0.14 -0.49 14.61
CA ASP A 103 -0.32 0.90 14.64
C ASP A 103 -1.54 1.09 13.73
N TYR A 104 -2.64 0.37 14.03
CA TYR A 104 -3.80 0.20 13.16
C TYR A 104 -4.34 1.52 12.56
N GLU A 105 -4.64 2.50 13.41
CA GLU A 105 -5.27 3.76 12.98
C GLU A 105 -4.37 4.54 12.02
N VAL A 106 -3.07 4.60 12.33
CA VAL A 106 -2.06 5.22 11.46
C VAL A 106 -1.97 4.46 10.14
N ALA A 107 -1.92 3.14 10.19
CA ALA A 107 -1.82 2.32 8.98
C ALA A 107 -3.07 2.43 8.08
N MET A 108 -4.28 2.52 8.65
CA MET A 108 -5.50 2.76 7.86
C MET A 108 -5.45 4.11 7.16
N ARG A 109 -5.01 5.17 7.85
CA ARG A 109 -4.85 6.51 7.27
C ARG A 109 -3.86 6.49 6.10
N VAL A 110 -2.68 5.93 6.30
CA VAL A 110 -1.64 5.85 5.23
C VAL A 110 -2.13 5.01 4.06
N GLN A 111 -2.85 3.90 4.30
CA GLN A 111 -3.42 3.09 3.22
C GLN A 111 -4.48 3.85 2.41
N ALA A 112 -5.30 4.68 3.05
CA ALA A 112 -6.23 5.55 2.35
C ALA A 112 -5.47 6.53 1.44
N GLU A 113 -4.46 7.22 1.97
CA GLU A 113 -3.68 8.18 1.19
C GLU A 113 -2.91 7.55 0.03
N LEU A 114 -2.28 6.39 0.24
CA LEU A 114 -1.63 5.62 -0.82
C LEU A 114 -2.61 5.17 -1.90
N THR A 115 -3.82 4.79 -1.51
CA THR A 115 -4.87 4.34 -2.45
C THR A 115 -5.30 5.43 -3.39
N LYS A 116 -5.34 6.69 -2.94
CA LYS A 116 -5.66 7.84 -3.79
C LYS A 116 -4.58 8.11 -4.86
N ARG A 117 -3.39 7.49 -4.77
CA ARG A 117 -2.31 7.59 -5.77
C ARG A 117 -1.99 6.27 -6.48
N PHE A 118 -2.42 5.13 -5.93
CA PHE A 118 -2.12 3.79 -6.42
C PHE A 118 -3.21 2.81 -5.96
N THR A 119 -2.92 1.93 -4.99
CA THR A 119 -3.88 0.99 -4.38
C THR A 119 -3.27 0.34 -3.14
N ALA A 120 -4.05 0.19 -2.07
CA ALA A 120 -3.70 -0.62 -0.90
C ALA A 120 -4.30 -2.04 -0.93
N GLU A 121 -4.83 -2.51 -2.07
CA GLU A 121 -5.56 -3.78 -2.18
C GLU A 121 -4.74 -5.02 -1.75
N PHE A 122 -3.41 -4.94 -1.80
CA PHE A 122 -2.52 -5.98 -1.30
C PHE A 122 -2.36 -5.91 0.23
N SER A 123 -2.05 -4.73 0.76
CA SER A 123 -1.70 -4.53 2.17
C SER A 123 -2.90 -4.63 3.09
N ILE A 124 -4.07 -4.14 2.67
CA ILE A 124 -5.28 -4.10 3.50
C ILE A 124 -5.72 -5.49 3.96
N ARG A 125 -5.34 -6.52 3.19
CA ARG A 125 -5.64 -7.93 3.46
C ARG A 125 -4.96 -8.43 4.72
N ALA A 126 -3.78 -7.92 5.07
CA ALA A 126 -3.13 -8.27 6.33
C ALA A 126 -3.93 -7.75 7.53
N PHE A 127 -4.55 -6.58 7.40
CA PHE A 127 -5.42 -5.98 8.41
C PHE A 127 -6.78 -6.69 8.49
N LEU A 128 -7.40 -7.02 7.35
CA LEU A 128 -8.61 -7.86 7.31
C LEU A 128 -8.42 -9.25 7.95
N VAL A 129 -7.20 -9.77 7.99
CA VAL A 129 -6.87 -11.03 8.67
C VAL A 129 -6.59 -10.81 10.16
N LYS A 130 -5.83 -9.78 10.53
CA LYS A 130 -5.44 -9.52 11.93
C LYS A 130 -6.56 -8.88 12.76
N PHE A 131 -7.37 -8.01 12.14
CA PHE A 131 -8.42 -7.19 12.74
C PHE A 131 -9.71 -7.26 11.91
N PRO A 132 -10.33 -8.43 11.76
CA PRO A 132 -11.40 -8.66 10.78
C PRO A 132 -12.61 -7.73 10.94
N GLU A 133 -13.11 -7.56 12.16
CA GLU A 133 -14.28 -6.72 12.45
C GLU A 133 -13.96 -5.24 12.17
N GLN A 134 -12.91 -4.72 12.82
CA GLN A 134 -12.49 -3.32 12.69
C GLN A 134 -12.12 -2.94 11.23
N SER A 135 -11.46 -3.84 10.51
CA SER A 135 -11.12 -3.60 9.09
C SER A 135 -12.31 -3.70 8.18
N TYR A 136 -13.27 -4.60 8.46
CA TYR A 136 -14.49 -4.66 7.69
C TYR A 136 -15.37 -3.41 7.87
N GLU A 137 -15.48 -2.90 9.09
CA GLU A 137 -16.13 -1.59 9.35
C GLU A 137 -15.48 -0.46 8.56
N GLN A 138 -14.14 -0.44 8.46
CA GLN A 138 -13.43 0.53 7.64
C GLN A 138 -13.72 0.36 6.14
N MET A 139 -13.89 -0.86 5.64
CA MET A 139 -14.30 -1.10 4.24
C MET A 139 -15.71 -0.57 3.99
N LEU A 140 -16.62 -0.80 4.93
CA LEU A 140 -17.98 -0.27 4.88
C LEU A 140 -17.98 1.27 4.85
N ALA A 141 -17.15 1.92 5.66
CA ALA A 141 -16.98 3.36 5.64
C ALA A 141 -16.40 3.86 4.30
N TRP A 142 -15.35 3.21 3.78
CA TRP A 142 -14.77 3.57 2.49
C TRP A 142 -15.70 3.31 1.30
N ALA A 143 -16.68 2.42 1.43
CA ALA A 143 -17.69 2.21 0.40
C ALA A 143 -18.64 3.40 0.23
N ASP A 144 -18.82 4.24 1.26
CA ASP A 144 -19.61 5.48 1.16
C ASP A 144 -18.75 6.74 0.92
N ASP A 145 -17.43 6.58 0.83
CA ASP A 145 -16.53 7.73 0.73
C ASP A 145 -16.72 8.46 -0.62
N ASP A 146 -16.63 9.80 -0.61
CA ASP A 146 -16.72 10.62 -1.82
C ASP A 146 -15.59 10.28 -2.82
N ASN A 147 -14.44 9.82 -2.33
CA ASN A 147 -13.30 9.44 -3.15
C ASN A 147 -13.50 8.07 -3.84
N ALA A 148 -13.56 8.09 -5.17
CA ALA A 148 -13.77 6.88 -5.98
C ALA A 148 -12.69 5.80 -5.79
N HIS A 149 -11.45 6.18 -5.45
CA HIS A 149 -10.36 5.21 -5.22
C HIS A 149 -10.55 4.45 -3.90
N LEU A 150 -11.13 5.08 -2.88
CA LEU A 150 -11.44 4.42 -1.61
C LEU A 150 -12.63 3.46 -1.76
N ARG A 151 -13.67 3.86 -2.51
CA ARG A 151 -14.77 2.94 -2.88
C ARG A 151 -14.27 1.73 -3.67
N ARG A 152 -13.35 1.95 -4.61
CA ARG A 152 -12.68 0.86 -5.35
C ARG A 152 -11.90 -0.04 -4.38
N LEU A 153 -11.13 0.51 -3.44
CA LEU A 153 -10.38 -0.28 -2.48
C LEU A 153 -11.28 -1.14 -1.60
N ALA A 154 -12.42 -0.62 -1.13
CA ALA A 154 -13.38 -1.41 -0.37
C ALA A 154 -13.81 -2.66 -1.15
N SER A 155 -14.15 -2.51 -2.43
CA SER A 155 -14.47 -3.63 -3.32
C SER A 155 -13.28 -4.57 -3.55
N GLU A 156 -12.16 -4.05 -4.08
CA GLU A 156 -11.02 -4.85 -4.53
C GLU A 156 -10.27 -5.51 -3.36
N GLY A 157 -10.10 -4.79 -2.26
CA GLY A 157 -9.41 -5.26 -1.05
C GLY A 157 -10.13 -6.43 -0.38
N THR A 158 -11.46 -6.48 -0.45
CA THR A 158 -12.29 -7.54 0.15
C THR A 158 -12.53 -8.73 -0.78
N ARG A 159 -12.00 -8.73 -2.01
CA ARG A 159 -12.12 -9.87 -2.92
C ARG A 159 -11.64 -11.16 -2.25
N PRO A 160 -12.48 -12.23 -2.19
CA PRO A 160 -12.07 -13.50 -1.62
C PRO A 160 -10.85 -14.10 -2.32
N ARG A 161 -10.72 -13.83 -3.63
CA ARG A 161 -9.57 -14.20 -4.48
C ARG A 161 -9.11 -12.96 -5.26
N LEU A 162 -7.97 -12.41 -4.84
CA LEU A 162 -7.29 -11.34 -5.55
C LEU A 162 -6.01 -11.91 -6.19
N PRO A 163 -5.76 -11.68 -7.50
CA PRO A 163 -4.54 -12.13 -8.14
C PRO A 163 -3.29 -11.64 -7.39
N TRP A 164 -2.29 -12.52 -7.28
CA TRP A 164 -1.00 -12.23 -6.64
C TRP A 164 -1.04 -11.89 -5.14
N ALA A 165 -2.20 -11.95 -4.49
CA ALA A 165 -2.36 -11.73 -3.05
C ALA A 165 -2.85 -13.00 -2.33
N PRO A 166 -2.60 -13.14 -1.00
CA PRO A 166 -3.17 -14.22 -0.21
C PRO A 166 -4.70 -14.21 -0.26
N CYS A 167 -5.34 -15.38 -0.32
CA CYS A 167 -6.80 -15.50 -0.28
C CYS A 167 -7.37 -15.12 1.09
N LEU A 168 -8.47 -14.37 1.10
CA LEU A 168 -9.23 -14.09 2.33
C LEU A 168 -10.17 -15.27 2.58
N ARG A 169 -9.68 -16.29 3.28
CA ARG A 169 -10.42 -17.55 3.51
C ARG A 169 -11.74 -17.33 4.24
N ALA A 170 -11.82 -16.37 5.15
CA ALA A 170 -13.06 -16.01 5.84
C ALA A 170 -14.17 -15.63 4.85
N PHE A 171 -13.87 -14.77 3.87
CA PHE A 171 -14.83 -14.37 2.84
C PHE A 171 -15.07 -15.43 1.74
N GLN A 172 -14.17 -16.41 1.61
CA GLN A 172 -14.45 -17.59 0.78
C GLN A 172 -15.45 -18.54 1.45
N HIS A 173 -15.37 -18.63 2.78
CA HIS A 173 -16.26 -19.48 3.57
C HIS A 173 -17.64 -18.85 3.74
N ASP A 174 -17.67 -17.55 4.07
CA ASP A 174 -18.90 -16.77 4.19
C ASP A 174 -18.84 -15.54 3.28
N PRO A 175 -19.56 -15.54 2.14
CA PRO A 175 -19.56 -14.42 1.21
C PRO A 175 -20.45 -13.26 1.64
N ARG A 176 -21.31 -13.42 2.66
CA ARG A 176 -22.30 -12.40 3.05
C ARG A 176 -21.71 -11.01 3.30
N PRO A 177 -20.58 -10.86 4.03
CA PRO A 177 -19.99 -9.53 4.26
C PRO A 177 -19.55 -8.84 2.97
N VAL A 178 -19.02 -9.60 2.00
CA VAL A 178 -18.62 -9.05 0.70
C VAL A 178 -19.84 -8.69 -0.12
N LEU A 179 -20.90 -9.50 -0.09
CA LEU A 179 -22.14 -9.20 -0.81
C LEU A 179 -22.82 -7.93 -0.26
N GLU A 180 -22.90 -7.78 1.06
CA GLU A 180 -23.42 -6.56 1.71
C GLU A 180 -22.65 -5.31 1.26
N LEU A 181 -21.32 -5.38 1.28
CA LEU A 181 -20.46 -4.29 0.83
C LEU A 181 -20.69 -3.95 -0.66
N LEU A 182 -20.82 -4.97 -1.51
CA LEU A 182 -21.03 -4.78 -2.94
C LEU A 182 -22.40 -4.16 -3.24
N GLU A 183 -23.46 -4.55 -2.53
CA GLU A 183 -24.79 -3.93 -2.68
C GLU A 183 -24.76 -2.45 -2.29
N ARG A 184 -23.97 -2.09 -1.26
CA ARG A 184 -23.76 -0.70 -0.87
C ARG A 184 -23.10 0.15 -1.97
N LEU A 185 -22.13 -0.43 -2.66
CA LEU A 185 -21.40 0.22 -3.76
C LEU A 185 -22.21 0.35 -5.07
N ARG A 186 -23.39 -0.27 -5.17
CA ARG A 186 -24.28 -0.13 -6.33
C ARG A 186 -25.16 1.13 -6.28
N ALA A 187 -25.37 1.68 -5.10
CA ALA A 187 -26.22 2.85 -4.85
C ALA A 187 -25.53 4.14 -5.32
#